data_AF-A0A6M5IZ31-F1
#
_entry.id   AF-A0A6M5IZ31-F1
#
_cell.length_a   1.000
_cell.length_b   1.000
_cell.length_c   1.000
_cell.angle_alpha   90.00
_cell.angle_beta   90.00
_cell.angle_gamma   90.00
#
_symmetry.space_group_name_H-M   'P 1'
#
loop_
_entity.id
_entity.type
_entity.pdbx_description
1 polymer ?
#
loop_
_entity_poly.entity_id
_entity_poly.type
_entity_poly.pdbx_seq_one_letter_code
_entity_poly.pdbx_strand_id
1 'polypeptide(L)'
;MTFSTPSSGSVFSGPEGLWTADPEELAARLFVTVFAGQGAVPLPQKDVSEVYSTLAGLGGYSLPDVRSGNTQPLGLTVQLAQEAILIWERATVATRLSAGAGPVSHTITMLRFGPGVLNASDPVAALKARLH
;
A
#
# COMPACT_ATOMS: atom_id res chain seq x y z
N MET A 1 -9.97 -21.77 -33.63
CA MET A 1 -9.30 -20.81 -32.73
C MET A 1 -10.30 -20.43 -31.66
N THR A 2 -10.22 -21.06 -30.49
CA THR A 2 -11.11 -20.81 -29.36
C THR A 2 -10.35 -19.94 -28.37
N PHE A 3 -10.65 -18.65 -28.35
CA PHE A 3 -10.13 -17.74 -27.34
C PHE A 3 -10.96 -17.92 -26.08
N SER A 4 -10.31 -18.46 -25.04
CA SER A 4 -10.88 -18.55 -23.70
C SER A 4 -11.14 -17.15 -23.14
N THR A 5 -12.28 -17.05 -22.45
CA THR A 5 -12.86 -15.92 -21.71
C THR A 5 -11.81 -15.05 -20.99
N PRO A 6 -11.97 -13.71 -20.96
CA PRO A 6 -11.06 -12.86 -20.20
C PRO A 6 -11.11 -13.24 -18.72
N SER A 7 -10.00 -13.72 -18.19
CA SER A 7 -9.74 -13.72 -16.75
C SER A 7 -9.85 -12.27 -16.28
N SER A 8 -10.64 -12.03 -15.23
CA SER A 8 -10.80 -10.73 -14.57
C SER A 8 -9.45 -10.24 -14.05
N GLY A 9 -8.66 -9.61 -14.92
CA GLY A 9 -7.36 -9.05 -14.58
C GLY A 9 -7.52 -8.05 -13.45
N SER A 10 -6.72 -8.17 -12.40
CA SER A 10 -6.66 -7.13 -11.38
C SER A 10 -6.39 -5.78 -12.06
N VAL A 11 -7.03 -4.71 -11.58
CA VAL A 11 -6.88 -3.35 -12.11
C VAL A 11 -5.39 -2.91 -12.16
N PHE A 12 -4.56 -3.56 -11.36
CA PHE A 12 -3.14 -3.26 -11.17
C PHE A 12 -2.17 -4.18 -11.92
N SER A 13 -2.63 -4.96 -12.90
CA SER A 13 -1.85 -6.03 -13.54
C SER A 13 -0.44 -5.58 -13.99
N GLY A 14 0.58 -5.93 -13.20
CA GLY A 14 1.99 -5.60 -13.42
C GLY A 14 2.42 -4.19 -12.97
N PRO A 15 3.72 -3.87 -13.09
CA PRO A 15 4.25 -2.53 -12.79
C PRO A 15 3.55 -1.40 -13.56
N GLU A 16 3.21 -1.63 -14.83
CA GLU A 16 2.48 -0.65 -15.66
C GLU A 16 1.07 -0.39 -15.14
N GLY A 17 0.32 -1.45 -14.77
CA GLY A 17 -1.02 -1.32 -14.20
C GLY A 17 -1.03 -0.55 -12.89
N LEU A 18 -0.01 -0.73 -12.03
CA LEU A 18 0.17 0.08 -10.83
C LEU A 18 0.47 1.55 -11.14
N TRP A 19 1.31 1.82 -12.14
CA TRP A 19 1.70 3.18 -12.51
C TRP A 19 0.53 4.00 -13.09
N THR A 20 -0.34 3.37 -13.88
CA THR A 20 -1.48 4.05 -14.51
C THR A 20 -2.74 4.06 -13.64
N ALA A 21 -2.69 3.46 -12.46
CA ALA A 21 -3.83 3.40 -11.54
C ALA A 21 -4.20 4.79 -10.99
N ASP A 22 -5.47 4.95 -10.63
CA ASP A 22 -5.89 6.08 -9.79
C ASP A 22 -5.10 6.06 -8.47
N PRO A 23 -4.34 7.13 -8.13
CA PRO A 23 -3.48 7.12 -6.96
C PRO A 23 -4.23 6.91 -5.65
N GLU A 24 -5.45 7.46 -5.55
CA GLU A 24 -6.28 7.32 -4.35
C GLU A 24 -6.84 5.91 -4.21
N GLU A 25 -7.28 5.28 -5.31
CA GLU A 25 -7.68 3.88 -5.35
C GLU A 25 -6.53 2.95 -4.97
N LEU A 26 -5.34 3.16 -5.53
CA LEU A 26 -4.16 2.37 -5.22
C LEU A 26 -3.77 2.51 -3.76
N ALA A 27 -3.70 3.74 -3.24
CA ALA A 27 -3.41 4.00 -1.85
C ALA A 27 -4.45 3.36 -0.92
N ALA A 28 -5.73 3.45 -1.27
CA ALA A 28 -6.81 2.89 -0.46
C ALA A 28 -6.74 1.35 -0.39
N ARG A 29 -6.56 0.69 -1.55
CA ARG A 29 -6.43 -0.78 -1.59
C ARG A 29 -5.16 -1.26 -0.90
N LEU A 30 -4.05 -0.57 -1.10
CA LEU A 30 -2.80 -0.87 -0.41
C LEU A 30 -2.95 -0.74 1.11
N PHE A 31 -3.64 0.29 1.61
CA PHE A 31 -3.91 0.46 3.05
C PHE A 31 -4.68 -0.73 3.62
N VAL A 32 -5.76 -1.14 2.95
CA VAL A 32 -6.59 -2.27 3.36
C VAL A 32 -5.78 -3.56 3.41
N THR A 33 -4.96 -3.81 2.40
CA THR A 33 -4.14 -5.03 2.34
C THR A 33 -3.01 -5.03 3.37
N VAL A 34 -2.29 -3.92 3.53
CA VAL A 34 -1.18 -3.78 4.49
C VAL A 34 -1.66 -3.99 5.93
N PHE A 35 -2.83 -3.47 6.27
CA PHE A 35 -3.38 -3.52 7.61
C PHE A 35 -4.50 -4.53 7.80
N ALA A 36 -4.68 -5.49 6.88
CA ALA A 36 -5.74 -6.50 6.98
C ALA A 36 -5.73 -7.19 8.35
N GLY A 37 -6.88 -7.22 9.02
CA GLY A 37 -7.05 -7.81 10.36
C GLY A 37 -6.45 -7.01 11.52
N GLN A 38 -5.89 -5.82 11.28
CA GLN A 38 -5.25 -4.99 12.33
C GLN A 38 -6.18 -3.93 12.95
N GLY A 39 -7.47 -3.91 12.57
CA GLY A 39 -8.41 -2.85 12.99
C GLY A 39 -8.72 -2.79 14.49
N ALA A 40 -8.41 -3.86 15.24
CA ALA A 40 -8.59 -3.92 16.70
C ALA A 40 -7.26 -3.93 17.47
N VAL A 41 -6.12 -3.94 16.78
CA VAL A 41 -4.79 -3.98 17.42
C VAL A 41 -4.46 -2.58 17.94
N PRO A 42 -4.01 -2.42 19.20
CA PRO A 42 -3.54 -1.14 19.70
C PRO A 42 -2.27 -0.69 18.95
N LEU A 43 -2.33 0.50 18.33
CA LEU A 43 -1.23 1.09 17.55
C LEU A 43 -0.58 0.13 16.53
N PRO A 44 -1.33 -0.32 15.49
CA PRO A 44 -0.78 -1.20 14.48
C PRO A 44 0.41 -0.56 13.75
N GLN A 45 1.48 -1.33 13.60
CA GLN A 45 2.68 -0.92 12.89
C GLN A 45 3.06 -1.97 11.83
N LYS A 46 3.61 -1.48 10.73
CA LYS A 46 4.08 -2.30 9.61
C LYS A 46 5.44 -1.81 9.16
N ASP A 47 6.38 -2.73 8.91
CA ASP A 47 7.65 -2.35 8.31
C ASP A 47 7.43 -1.78 6.91
N VAL A 48 8.17 -0.73 6.54
CA VAL A 48 8.03 -0.14 5.20
C VAL A 48 8.36 -1.16 4.10
N SER A 49 9.22 -2.14 4.42
CA SER A 49 9.57 -3.23 3.51
C SER A 49 8.38 -4.14 3.20
N GLU A 50 7.47 -4.35 4.16
CA GLU A 50 6.20 -5.07 3.96
C GLU A 50 5.29 -4.30 3.02
N VAL A 51 5.20 -2.98 3.15
CA VAL A 51 4.39 -2.13 2.24
C VAL A 51 4.84 -2.31 0.79
N TYR A 52 6.15 -2.36 0.54
CA TYR A 52 6.69 -2.59 -0.81
C TYR A 52 6.33 -3.99 -1.34
N SER A 53 6.45 -5.02 -0.49
CA SER A 53 6.07 -6.38 -0.85
C SER A 53 4.58 -6.49 -1.15
N THR A 54 3.73 -5.85 -0.34
CA THR A 54 2.28 -5.83 -0.54
C THR A 54 1.91 -5.10 -1.83
N LEU A 55 2.53 -3.96 -2.12
CA LEU A 55 2.31 -3.23 -3.36
C LEU A 55 2.71 -4.05 -4.60
N ALA A 56 3.86 -4.72 -4.56
CA ALA A 56 4.26 -5.64 -5.62
C ALA A 56 3.26 -6.79 -5.79
N GLY A 57 2.79 -7.37 -4.68
CA GLY A 57 1.76 -8.41 -4.67
C GLY A 57 0.42 -7.95 -5.28
N LEU A 58 0.00 -6.71 -5.04
CA LEU A 58 -1.18 -6.13 -5.69
C LEU A 58 -1.00 -6.04 -7.21
N GLY A 59 0.21 -5.76 -7.67
CA GLY A 59 0.56 -5.79 -9.10
C GLY A 59 0.81 -7.19 -9.66
N GLY A 60 0.71 -8.25 -8.86
CA GLY A 60 0.94 -9.63 -9.30
C GLY A 60 2.42 -9.99 -9.56
N TYR A 61 3.37 -9.28 -8.95
CA TYR A 61 4.80 -9.59 -9.02
C TYR A 61 5.46 -9.63 -7.64
N SER A 62 6.71 -10.09 -7.58
CA SER A 62 7.52 -10.09 -6.37
C SER A 62 8.75 -9.21 -6.54
N LEU A 63 9.23 -8.67 -5.41
CA LEU A 63 10.52 -7.97 -5.35
C LEU A 63 11.60 -8.97 -4.92
N PRO A 64 12.87 -8.77 -5.34
CA PRO A 64 13.98 -9.55 -4.80
C PRO A 64 14.15 -9.30 -3.29
N ASP A 65 14.65 -10.32 -2.58
CA ASP A 65 14.95 -10.23 -1.14
C ASP A 65 16.02 -9.18 -0.86
N VAL A 66 17.01 -9.06 -1.75
CA VAL A 66 18.04 -8.04 -1.69
C VAL A 66 17.64 -6.85 -2.57
N ARG A 67 17.28 -5.75 -1.90
CA ARG A 67 16.83 -4.50 -2.52
C ARG A 67 18.01 -3.53 -2.67
N SER A 68 18.94 -3.85 -3.57
CA SER A 68 20.10 -3.00 -3.86
C SER A 68 20.00 -2.35 -5.23
N GLY A 69 20.14 -1.02 -5.28
CA GLY A 69 20.08 -0.22 -6.50
C GLY A 69 18.65 0.15 -6.93
N ASN A 70 18.53 0.98 -7.98
CA ASN A 70 17.26 1.43 -8.57
C ASN A 70 16.90 0.60 -9.81
N THR A 71 16.92 -0.72 -9.69
CA THR A 71 16.47 -1.60 -10.78
C THR A 71 14.94 -1.57 -10.90
N GLN A 72 14.42 -1.78 -12.10
CA GLN A 72 12.99 -2.02 -12.28
C GLN A 72 12.68 -3.50 -11.94
N PRO A 73 11.55 -3.79 -11.27
CA PRO A 73 10.46 -2.87 -10.91
C PRO A 73 10.65 -2.14 -9.55
N LEU A 74 11.72 -2.41 -8.80
CA LEU A 74 11.90 -1.92 -7.42
C LEU A 74 11.80 -0.40 -7.28
N GLY A 75 12.46 0.36 -8.16
CA GLY A 75 12.44 1.83 -8.10
C GLY A 75 11.01 2.40 -8.23
N LEU A 76 10.22 1.85 -9.15
CA LEU A 76 8.81 2.22 -9.33
C LEU A 76 7.99 1.86 -8.10
N THR A 77 8.15 0.65 -7.56
CA THR A 77 7.42 0.21 -6.36
C THR A 77 7.69 1.12 -5.16
N VAL A 78 8.96 1.51 -4.96
CA VAL A 78 9.33 2.42 -3.86
C VAL A 78 8.68 3.78 -4.05
N GLN A 79 8.70 4.34 -5.26
CA GLN A 79 8.07 5.63 -5.56
C GLN A 79 6.56 5.58 -5.29
N LEU A 80 5.84 4.61 -5.86
CA LEU A 80 4.40 4.47 -5.70
C LEU A 80 4.00 4.21 -4.25
N ALA A 81 4.80 3.45 -3.48
CA ALA A 81 4.56 3.26 -2.05
C ALA A 81 4.71 4.57 -1.27
N GLN A 82 5.69 5.43 -1.61
CA GLN A 82 5.86 6.73 -0.98
C GLN A 82 4.66 7.65 -1.27
N GLU A 83 4.17 7.67 -2.51
CA GLU A 83 2.98 8.43 -2.89
C GLU A 83 1.74 7.96 -2.11
N ALA A 84 1.55 6.64 -1.97
CA ALA A 84 0.47 6.07 -1.16
C ALA A 84 0.57 6.48 0.32
N ILE A 85 1.77 6.47 0.90
CA ILE A 85 2.00 6.90 2.29
C ILE A 85 1.64 8.38 2.46
N LEU A 86 2.02 9.25 1.52
CA LEU A 86 1.66 10.68 1.56
C LEU A 86 0.14 10.89 1.51
N ILE A 87 -0.58 10.09 0.71
CA ILE A 87 -2.04 10.10 0.68
C ILE A 87 -2.63 9.67 2.02
N TRP A 88 -2.06 8.64 2.66
CA TRP A 88 -2.51 8.20 3.99
C TRP A 88 -2.27 9.25 5.07
N GLU A 89 -1.15 9.96 4.99
CA GLU A 89 -0.82 11.07 5.89
C GLU A 89 -1.80 12.23 5.69
N ARG A 90 -2.09 12.60 4.44
CA ARG A 90 -3.10 13.60 4.09
C ARG A 90 -4.49 13.23 4.64
N ALA A 91 -4.88 11.96 4.52
CA ALA A 91 -6.13 11.44 5.08
C ALA A 91 -6.10 11.26 6.62
N THR A 92 -4.94 11.42 7.27
CA THR A 92 -4.68 11.20 8.70
C THR A 92 -4.99 9.75 9.17
N VAL A 93 -4.78 8.76 8.32
CA VAL A 93 -5.08 7.33 8.59
C VAL A 93 -3.84 6.49 8.90
N ALA A 94 -2.68 6.86 8.38
CA ALA A 94 -1.39 6.25 8.71
C ALA A 94 -0.25 7.25 8.44
N THR A 95 0.92 7.04 9.04
CA THR A 95 2.11 7.88 8.81
C THR A 95 3.39 7.07 8.95
N ARG A 96 4.46 7.55 8.31
CA ARG A 96 5.80 6.99 8.49
C ARG A 96 6.42 7.45 9.81
N LEU A 97 6.87 6.48 10.60
CA LEU A 97 7.72 6.70 11.76
C LEU A 97 9.13 6.21 11.43
N SER A 98 10.12 7.08 11.65
CA SER A 98 11.54 6.71 11.58
C SER A 98 12.17 6.95 12.95
N ALA A 99 12.56 5.88 13.63
CA ALA A 99 13.05 5.97 14.99
C ALA A 99 14.10 4.89 15.29
N GLY A 100 14.96 5.18 16.27
CA GLY A 100 16.00 4.26 16.75
C GLY A 100 17.31 4.99 17.04
N ALA A 101 18.07 4.48 18.01
CA ALA A 101 19.43 4.95 18.34
C ALA A 101 20.54 4.17 17.60
N GLY A 102 20.15 3.23 16.74
CA GLY A 102 21.01 2.37 15.90
C GLY A 102 20.53 2.38 14.44
N PRO A 103 20.60 1.28 13.66
CA PRO A 103 20.01 1.27 12.32
C PRO A 103 18.55 1.74 12.42
N VAL A 104 18.22 2.79 11.66
CA VAL A 104 16.92 3.46 11.74
C VAL A 104 15.85 2.48 11.29
N SER A 105 14.89 2.19 12.15
CA SER A 105 13.70 1.44 11.75
C SER A 105 12.74 2.39 11.04
N HIS A 106 12.19 1.93 9.92
CA HIS A 106 11.20 2.67 9.14
C HIS A 106 9.89 1.88 9.13
N THR A 107 8.93 2.35 9.91
CA THR A 107 7.61 1.73 10.01
C THR A 107 6.52 2.67 9.54
N ILE A 108 5.40 2.11 9.12
CA ILE A 108 4.13 2.81 8.92
C ILE A 108 3.25 2.49 10.11
N THR A 109 2.86 3.52 10.85
CA THR A 109 1.96 3.42 12.00
C THR A 109 0.57 3.85 11.60
N MET A 110 -0.43 3.02 11.89
CA MET A 110 -1.83 3.40 11.70
C MET A 110 -2.24 4.46 12.74
N LEU A 111 -2.86 5.54 12.27
CA LEU A 111 -3.30 6.68 13.08
C LEU A 111 -4.76 6.52 13.52
N ARG A 112 -5.22 7.44 14.38
CA ARG A 112 -6.55 7.38 15.03
C ARG A 112 -7.75 7.12 14.11
N PHE A 113 -7.70 7.57 12.85
CA PHE A 113 -8.81 7.38 11.90
C PHE A 113 -8.67 6.08 11.09
N GLY A 114 -7.49 5.47 11.05
CA GLY A 114 -7.22 4.25 10.31
C GLY A 114 -8.11 3.06 10.71
N PRO A 115 -8.32 2.77 12.00
CA PRO A 115 -9.20 1.66 12.41
C PRO A 115 -10.64 1.83 11.92
N GLY A 116 -11.17 3.07 11.96
CA GLY A 116 -12.53 3.36 11.49
C GLY A 116 -12.66 3.18 9.98
N VAL A 117 -11.66 3.60 9.21
CA VAL A 117 -11.60 3.38 7.76
C VAL A 117 -11.50 1.89 7.44
N LEU A 118 -10.60 1.17 8.11
CA LEU A 118 -10.36 -0.25 7.85
C LEU A 118 -11.57 -1.13 8.17
N ASN A 119 -12.34 -0.79 9.21
CA ASN A 119 -13.53 -1.54 9.63
C ASN A 119 -14.83 -1.04 8.98
N ALA A 120 -14.77 -0.07 8.06
CA ALA A 120 -15.94 0.38 7.32
C ALA A 120 -16.50 -0.72 6.43
N SER A 121 -17.78 -0.62 6.04
CA SER A 121 -18.40 -1.56 5.09
C SER A 121 -17.75 -1.51 3.70
N ASP A 122 -17.22 -0.35 3.33
CA ASP A 122 -16.37 -0.14 2.16
C ASP A 122 -15.15 0.70 2.58
N PRO A 123 -14.04 0.02 2.98
CA PRO A 123 -12.84 0.71 3.42
C PRO A 123 -12.18 1.57 2.33
N VAL A 124 -12.35 1.19 1.05
CA VAL A 124 -11.78 1.94 -0.06
C VAL A 124 -12.51 3.27 -0.22
N ALA A 125 -13.84 3.23 -0.32
CA ALA A 125 -14.64 4.45 -0.37
C ALA A 125 -14.46 5.31 0.88
N ALA A 126 -14.38 4.69 2.06
CA ALA A 126 -14.18 5.41 3.33
C ALA A 126 -12.83 6.16 3.38
N LEU A 127 -11.75 5.58 2.84
CA LEU A 127 -10.47 6.27 2.76
C LEU A 127 -10.53 7.45 1.78
N LYS A 128 -11.09 7.24 0.59
CA LYS A 128 -11.22 8.28 -0.44
C LYS A 128 -12.07 9.45 0.04
N ALA A 129 -13.15 9.18 0.78
CA ALA A 129 -14.00 10.21 1.39
C ALA A 129 -13.27 11.10 2.41
N ARG A 130 -12.09 10.71 2.92
CA ARG A 130 -11.28 11.55 3.82
C ARG A 130 -10.33 12.51 3.08
N LEU A 131 -10.23 12.39 1.77
CA LEU A 131 -9.35 13.22 0.93
C LEU A 131 -10.04 14.47 0.39
N HIS A 132 -11.37 14.57 0.57
CA HIS A 132 -12.25 15.64 0.12
C HIS A 132 -13.02 16.26 1.30
#